data_AF-A0A3C0N550-F1
#
_entry.id   AF-A0A3C0N550-F1
#
_cell.length_a   1.000
_cell.length_b   1.000
_cell.length_c   1.000
_cell.angle_alpha   90.00
_cell.angle_beta   90.00
_cell.angle_gamma   90.00
#
_symmetry.space_group_name_H-M   'P 1'
#
loop_
_entity.id
_entity.type
_entity.pdbx_description
1 polymer ?
#
loop_
_entity_poly.entity_id
_entity_poly.type
_entity_poly.pdbx_seq_one_letter_code
_entity_poly.pdbx_strand_id
1 'polypeptide(L)'
;MAGTLTLKQQTVFKQDPTKQAQDLKDNQKTAFMAANTKYDFDYIEIKSYGTQSFDSHKHLEVHFSKKIKSIKGDEISTWYVFASHIQKIE
;
A
#
# COMPACT_ATOMS: atom_id res chain seq x y z
N MET A 1 0.35 -4.44 -15.19
CA MET A 1 -0.45 -3.54 -16.03
C MET A 1 -0.50 -2.21 -15.31
N ALA A 2 -0.25 -1.10 -16.01
CA ALA A 2 -0.31 0.22 -15.41
C ALA A 2 -1.75 0.71 -15.34
N GLY A 3 -2.07 1.54 -14.36
CA GLY A 3 -3.43 1.99 -14.11
C GLY A 3 -3.51 3.02 -12.98
N THR A 4 -4.73 3.26 -12.50
CA THR A 4 -5.00 4.19 -11.40
C THR A 4 -5.70 3.49 -10.24
N LEU A 5 -5.23 3.80 -9.03
CA LEU A 5 -5.74 3.28 -7.78
C LEU A 5 -6.50 4.39 -7.04
N THR A 6 -7.75 4.12 -6.67
CA THR A 6 -8.53 5.01 -5.78
C THR A 6 -8.76 4.32 -4.43
N LEU A 7 -8.47 5.03 -3.35
CA LEU A 7 -8.63 4.52 -1.98
C LEU A 7 -9.95 5.00 -1.38
N LYS A 8 -10.70 4.10 -0.73
CA LYS A 8 -11.97 4.42 -0.06
C LYS A 8 -11.78 5.26 1.20
N GLN A 9 -10.61 5.17 1.81
CA GLN A 9 -10.26 5.82 3.07
C GLN A 9 -8.77 6.12 3.14
N GLN A 10 -8.38 7.02 4.04
CA GLN A 10 -6.99 7.35 4.26
C GLN A 10 -6.24 6.08 4.68
N THR A 11 -5.18 5.76 3.95
CA THR A 11 -4.45 4.51 4.15
C THR A 11 -3.02 4.83 4.54
N VAL A 12 -2.56 4.14 5.60
CA VAL A 12 -1.17 4.14 6.01
C VAL A 12 -0.48 2.97 5.35
N PHE A 13 0.58 3.24 4.60
CA PHE A 13 1.36 2.20 3.96
C PHE A 13 2.47 1.75 4.89
N LYS A 14 2.80 0.46 4.72
CA LYS A 14 3.86 -0.22 5.44
C LYS A 14 4.79 -0.80 4.40
N GLN A 15 6.06 -0.94 4.77
CA GLN A 15 7.00 -1.77 4.02
C GLN A 15 6.98 -3.25 4.45
N ASP A 16 6.34 -3.55 5.58
CA ASP A 16 6.15 -4.90 6.08
C ASP A 16 4.65 -5.21 6.23
N PRO A 17 4.06 -6.03 5.33
CA PRO A 17 2.64 -6.39 5.37
C PRO A 17 2.29 -7.42 6.45
N THR A 18 3.29 -8.02 7.12
CA THR A 18 3.07 -9.02 8.18
C THR A 18 2.69 -8.41 9.53
N LYS A 19 2.95 -7.11 9.72
CA LYS A 19 2.67 -6.39 10.96
C LYS A 19 1.42 -5.54 10.83
N GLN A 20 0.52 -5.54 11.81
CA GLN A 20 -0.65 -4.66 11.76
C GLN A 20 -0.25 -3.20 11.97
N ALA A 21 -1.03 -2.25 11.43
CA ALA A 21 -0.67 -0.84 11.48
C ALA A 21 -0.67 -0.27 12.90
N GLN A 22 -1.48 -0.86 13.78
CA GLN A 22 -1.55 -0.55 15.19
C GLN A 22 -0.33 -1.06 15.98
N ASP A 23 0.28 -2.16 15.53
CA ASP A 23 1.45 -2.76 16.18
C ASP A 23 2.76 -2.12 15.71
N LEU A 24 2.68 -1.31 14.65
CA LEU A 24 3.81 -0.57 14.12
C LEU A 24 3.95 0.76 14.86
N LYS A 25 5.14 0.98 15.41
CA LYS A 25 5.54 2.31 15.93
C LYS A 25 5.45 3.33 14.80
N ASP A 26 5.22 4.61 15.11
CA ASP A 26 5.08 5.65 14.08
C ASP A 26 6.33 5.76 13.18
N ASN A 27 7.51 5.40 13.68
CA ASN A 27 8.73 5.30 12.89
C ASN A 27 8.80 4.07 11.95
N GLN A 28 7.80 3.19 11.97
CA GLN A 28 7.64 2.04 11.07
C GLN A 28 6.48 2.24 10.09
N LYS A 29 5.56 3.16 10.39
CA LYS A 29 4.62 3.70 9.41
C LYS A 29 5.42 4.53 8.41
N THR A 30 5.19 4.28 7.14
CA THR A 30 6.13 4.73 6.12
C THR A 30 5.50 5.70 5.14
N ALA A 31 4.21 5.67 4.81
CA ALA A 31 3.56 6.77 4.07
C ALA A 31 2.06 6.90 4.37
N PHE A 32 1.47 8.04 3.97
CA PHE A 32 0.03 8.28 3.98
C PHE A 32 -0.45 8.60 2.56
N MET A 33 -1.55 7.96 2.15
CA MET A 33 -2.31 8.39 0.97
C MET A 33 -3.73 8.77 1.40
N ALA A 34 -4.18 9.93 0.94
CA ALA A 34 -5.51 10.45 1.18
C ALA A 34 -6.59 9.56 0.53
N ALA A 35 -7.74 9.49 1.19
CA ALA A 35 -8.96 8.89 0.64
C ALA A 35 -9.43 9.65 -0.61
N ASN A 36 -10.12 8.96 -1.52
CA ASN A 36 -10.76 9.53 -2.71
C ASN A 36 -9.80 10.24 -3.68
N THR A 37 -8.49 10.08 -3.50
CA THR A 37 -7.48 10.53 -4.46
C THR A 37 -7.09 9.39 -5.38
N LYS A 38 -6.87 9.70 -6.66
CA LYS A 38 -6.35 8.75 -7.65
C LYS A 38 -4.82 8.77 -7.62
N TYR A 39 -4.22 7.59 -7.70
CA TYR A 39 -2.78 7.41 -7.73
C TYR A 39 -2.37 6.48 -8.85
N ASP A 40 -1.43 6.93 -9.68
CA ASP A 40 -0.94 6.17 -10.83
C ASP A 40 0.03 5.06 -10.39
N PHE A 41 -0.18 3.85 -10.89
CA PHE A 41 0.67 2.69 -10.65
C PHE A 41 1.13 2.05 -11.97
N ASP A 42 2.33 1.48 -11.95
CA ASP A 42 2.90 0.74 -13.08
C ASP A 42 2.42 -0.72 -13.09
N TYR A 43 2.32 -1.34 -11.90
CA TYR A 43 1.75 -2.66 -11.72
C TYR A 43 1.39 -2.95 -10.25
N ILE A 44 0.53 -3.95 -10.07
CA ILE A 44 0.14 -4.49 -8.76
C ILE A 44 0.51 -5.98 -8.74
N GLU A 45 1.18 -6.41 -7.67
CA GLU A 45 1.48 -7.82 -7.43
C GLU A 45 0.67 -8.36 -6.25
N ILE A 46 0.18 -9.59 -6.44
CA ILE A 46 -0.45 -10.40 -5.42
C ILE A 46 0.65 -11.31 -4.86
N LYS A 47 1.28 -10.92 -3.76
CA LYS A 47 2.28 -11.76 -3.08
C LYS A 47 1.69 -12.41 -1.83
N SER A 48 2.00 -13.69 -1.64
CA SER A 48 1.86 -14.34 -0.33
C SER A 48 3.08 -13.95 0.50
N TYR A 49 2.87 -13.28 1.64
CA TYR A 49 3.97 -12.87 2.51
C TYR A 49 4.12 -13.88 3.67
N GLY A 50 5.24 -14.59 3.69
CA GLY A 50 5.49 -15.67 4.66
C GLY A 50 4.75 -16.98 4.31
N THR A 51 4.48 -17.82 5.32
CA THR A 51 3.76 -19.10 5.17
C THR A 51 2.24 -18.96 5.13
N GLN A 52 1.72 -17.72 5.18
CA GLN A 52 0.29 -17.44 5.24
C GLN A 52 -0.24 -17.15 3.83
N SER A 53 -1.28 -17.90 3.45
CA SER A 53 -1.98 -17.78 2.18
C SER A 53 -2.55 -16.37 1.98
N PHE A 54 -2.69 -15.96 0.73
CA PHE A 54 -3.26 -14.66 0.34
C PHE A 54 -4.62 -14.34 0.99
N ASP A 55 -5.47 -15.35 1.22
CA ASP A 55 -6.75 -15.18 1.96
C ASP A 55 -6.58 -14.62 3.39
N SER A 56 -5.43 -14.85 4.01
CA SER A 56 -5.10 -14.31 5.34
C SER A 56 -4.42 -12.93 5.28
N HIS A 57 -3.66 -12.64 4.22
CA HIS A 57 -3.00 -11.34 4.01
C HIS A 57 -3.70 -10.51 2.94
N LYS A 58 -4.63 -9.65 3.37
CA LYS A 58 -5.38 -8.73 2.51
C LYS A 58 -4.56 -7.51 2.04
N HIS A 59 -3.28 -7.67 1.70
CA HIS A 59 -2.46 -6.57 1.16
C HIS A 59 -2.10 -6.83 -0.31
N LEU A 60 -2.12 -5.77 -1.10
CA LEU A 60 -1.61 -5.73 -2.47
C LEU A 60 -0.31 -4.96 -2.48
N GLU A 61 0.69 -5.48 -3.18
CA GLU A 61 1.94 -4.77 -3.44
C GLU A 61 1.74 -3.90 -4.66
N VAL A 62 1.74 -2.58 -4.47
CA VAL A 62 1.49 -1.61 -5.53
C VAL A 62 2.78 -0.87 -5.82
N HIS A 63 3.18 -0.88 -7.10
CA HIS A 63 4.32 -0.14 -7.61
C HIS A 63 3.81 1.13 -8.28
N PHE A 64 3.98 2.26 -7.61
CA PHE A 64 3.52 3.56 -8.08
C PHE A 64 4.48 4.14 -9.11
N SER A 65 3.92 4.69 -10.20
CA SER A 65 4.69 5.31 -11.28
C SER A 65 5.47 6.53 -10.79
N LYS A 66 4.90 7.27 -9.85
CA LYS A 66 5.59 8.34 -9.10
C LYS A 66 5.89 7.84 -7.71
N LYS A 67 7.15 8.02 -7.29
CA LYS A 67 7.56 7.71 -5.92
C LYS A 67 6.72 8.53 -4.94
N ILE A 68 6.23 7.87 -3.91
CA ILE A 68 5.45 8.49 -2.84
C ILE A 68 6.40 8.78 -1.70
N LYS A 69 6.35 10.02 -1.21
CA LYS A 69 7.18 10.46 -0.11
C LYS A 69 6.72 9.81 1.19
N SER A 70 7.67 9.21 1.87
CA SER A 70 7.49 8.58 3.17
C SER A 70 7.32 9.65 4.26
N ILE A 71 6.78 9.26 5.42
CA ILE A 71 6.70 10.14 6.61
C ILE A 71 8.11 10.58 7.04
N LYS A 72 9.14 9.77 6.77
CA LYS A 72 10.55 10.09 7.04
C LYS A 72 11.23 10.89 5.93
N GLY A 73 10.53 11.11 4.81
CA GLY A 73 11.00 11.89 3.68
C GLY A 73 11.63 11.08 2.54
N ASP A 74 11.73 9.77 2.68
CA ASP A 74 12.24 8.88 1.63
C ASP A 74 11.25 8.77 0.46
N GLU A 75 11.75 8.72 -0.77
CA GLU A 75 10.89 8.51 -1.93
C GLU A 75 10.83 7.02 -2.29
N ILE A 76 9.67 6.40 -2.07
CA ILE A 76 9.46 4.96 -2.24
C ILE A 76 8.40 4.72 -3.32
N SER A 77 8.69 3.86 -4.28
CA SER A 77 7.77 3.46 -5.35
C SER A 77 6.87 2.28 -4.96
N THR A 78 7.35 1.38 -4.10
CA THR A 78 6.65 0.12 -3.79
C THR A 78 6.04 0.14 -2.41
N TRP A 79 4.75 -0.17 -2.33
CA TRP A 79 4.00 -0.10 -1.08
C TRP A 79 2.99 -1.24 -0.92
N TYR A 80 2.77 -1.67 0.32
CA TYR A 80 1.73 -2.64 0.65
C TYR A 80 0.45 -1.93 1.09
N VAL A 81 -0.63 -2.18 0.34
CA VAL A 81 -1.93 -1.52 0.48
C VAL A 81 -2.95 -2.53 0.93
N PHE A 82 -3.73 -2.23 1.96
CA PHE A 82 -4.85 -3.11 2.29
C PHE A 82 -5.85 -3.13 1.13
N ALA A 83 -6.10 -4.31 0.55
CA ALA A 83 -7.06 -4.51 -0.53
C ALA A 83 -8.45 -4.02 -0.13
N SER A 84 -8.83 -4.19 1.14
CA SER A 84 -10.09 -3.69 1.67
C SER A 84 -10.18 -2.17 1.66
N HIS A 85 -9.08 -1.42 1.60
CA HIS A 85 -9.08 0.05 1.54
C HIS A 85 -9.15 0.59 0.11
N ILE A 86 -9.11 -0.28 -0.88
CA ILE A 86 -9.18 0.10 -2.28
C ILE A 86 -10.65 0.21 -2.68
N GLN A 87 -11.01 1.35 -3.26
CA GLN A 87 -12.34 1.59 -3.80
C GLN A 87 -12.42 1.11 -5.25
N LYS A 88 -11.40 1.44 -6.05
CA LYS A 88 -11.38 1.15 -7.48
C LYS A 88 -9.95 1.01 -8.00
N ILE A 89 -9.78 0.09 -8.94
CA ILE A 89 -8.57 -0.08 -9.77
C ILE A 89 -9.05 0.06 -11.21
N GLU A 90 -8.47 0.98 -11.97
CA GLU A 90 -8.79 1.27 -13.38
C GLU A 90 -7.56 1.13 -14.27
#